data_AF-A0A1A8JVL0-F1
#
_entry.id   AF-A0A1A8JVL0-F1
#
_cell.length_a   1.000
_cell.length_b   1.000
_cell.length_c   1.000
_cell.angle_alpha   90.00
_cell.angle_beta   90.00
_cell.angle_gamma   90.00
#
_symmetry.space_group_name_H-M   'P 1'
#
loop_
_entity.id
_entity.type
_entity.pdbx_description
1 polymer ?
#
loop_
_entity_poly.entity_id
_entity_poly.type
_entity_poly.pdbx_seq_one_letter_code
_entity_poly.pdbx_strand_id
1 'polypeptide(L)'
;VEENFSITFNTVNGPREGFIYYMVLSRGIIIQTGSLQLGINVKHNFKITANMVPSFRVIGYFHSENGFIIADSVWVDVRDKCEMNVEVTVENKGQPRPAKSLELQLDLHGQSAKVALLAVDKAFYGLKADNKLTAKQVFSSMKSYDQGCTYNGGINTSSVLMEAGLAFSSRSEQQWRRNFECTTTSVRGKRSVDIQQEMLTLKAKYEDPDLQECCTNAFSFIPMRRTCEERAIRVGLVKQNQTCVDVFQKCCKEAERLRQKQKQEGVQSELGRTAT
;
A
#
# COMPACT_ATOMS: atom_id res chain seq x y z
N VAL A 1 -1.11 -16.61 -8.86
CA VAL A 1 -2.17 -17.61 -8.58
C VAL A 1 -1.64 -18.94 -9.08
N GLU A 2 -1.67 -19.98 -8.25
CA GLU A 2 -0.96 -21.28 -8.42
C GLU A 2 0.48 -21.37 -7.89
N GLU A 3 0.92 -20.40 -7.11
CA GLU A 3 2.15 -20.53 -6.33
C GLU A 3 1.84 -21.29 -5.03
N ASN A 4 2.81 -22.06 -4.54
CA ASN A 4 2.72 -22.71 -3.24
C ASN A 4 3.44 -21.85 -2.21
N PHE A 5 2.82 -21.67 -1.04
CA PHE A 5 3.51 -21.11 0.11
C PHE A 5 3.46 -22.12 1.27
N SER A 6 4.55 -22.15 2.04
CA SER A 6 4.66 -23.03 3.21
C SER A 6 4.56 -22.19 4.48
N ILE A 7 3.77 -22.66 5.44
CA ILE A 7 3.82 -22.18 6.82
C ILE A 7 4.33 -23.32 7.71
N THR A 8 5.12 -22.97 8.70
CA THR A 8 5.52 -23.88 9.76
C THR A 8 4.86 -23.44 11.07
N PHE A 9 4.08 -24.32 11.66
CA PHE A 9 3.52 -24.13 13.00
C PHE A 9 4.52 -24.65 14.02
N ASN A 10 5.00 -23.78 14.90
CA ASN A 10 5.95 -24.11 15.95
C ASN A 10 5.22 -24.12 17.29
N THR A 11 4.95 -25.30 17.86
CA THR A 11 4.25 -25.43 19.14
C THR A 11 5.23 -25.83 20.24
N VAL A 12 6.06 -24.87 20.66
CA VAL A 12 6.99 -25.06 21.79
C VAL A 12 6.16 -25.19 23.07
N ASN A 13 6.37 -26.26 23.84
CA ASN A 13 5.59 -26.58 25.04
C ASN A 13 4.08 -26.78 24.81
N GLY A 14 3.68 -27.20 23.60
CA GLY A 14 2.31 -27.63 23.32
C GLY A 14 1.97 -28.99 23.97
N PRO A 15 0.67 -29.37 23.99
CA PRO A 15 0.26 -30.69 24.46
C PRO A 15 0.91 -31.81 23.64
N ARG A 16 0.93 -33.04 24.15
CA ARG A 16 1.55 -34.18 23.44
C ARG A 16 0.68 -34.74 22.31
N GLU A 17 -0.63 -34.58 22.44
CA GLU A 17 -1.62 -35.10 21.50
C GLU A 17 -2.65 -34.02 21.17
N GLY A 18 -3.32 -34.17 20.02
CA GLY A 18 -4.34 -33.26 19.53
C GLY A 18 -4.03 -32.70 18.15
N PHE A 19 -4.65 -31.57 17.83
CA PHE A 19 -4.58 -30.95 16.52
C PHE A 19 -4.25 -29.46 16.61
N ILE A 20 -3.49 -29.00 15.62
CA ILE A 20 -3.38 -27.58 15.27
C ILE A 20 -4.49 -27.30 14.27
N TYR A 21 -5.40 -26.40 14.60
CA TYR A 21 -6.43 -25.92 13.70
C TYR A 21 -5.93 -24.67 12.99
N TYR A 22 -6.32 -24.50 11.73
CA TYR A 22 -6.01 -23.29 10.98
C TYR A 22 -7.22 -22.73 10.26
N MET A 23 -7.18 -21.43 10.03
CA MET A 23 -8.18 -20.65 9.31
C MET A 23 -7.45 -19.75 8.33
N VAL A 24 -7.94 -19.66 7.10
CA VAL A 24 -7.49 -18.68 6.12
C VAL A 24 -8.61 -17.66 5.93
N LEU A 25 -8.29 -16.40 6.18
CA LEU A 25 -9.20 -15.27 6.02
C LEU A 25 -8.75 -14.41 4.85
N SER A 26 -9.66 -14.01 3.99
CA SER A 26 -9.40 -13.01 2.96
C SER A 26 -10.61 -12.10 2.83
N ARG A 27 -10.39 -10.78 2.67
CA ARG A 27 -11.46 -9.79 2.50
C ARG A 27 -12.54 -9.88 3.59
N GLY A 28 -12.13 -10.16 4.84
CA GLY A 28 -13.03 -10.26 5.99
C GLY A 28 -13.85 -11.56 6.09
N ILE A 29 -13.64 -12.54 5.22
CA ILE A 29 -14.34 -13.84 5.25
C ILE A 29 -13.38 -15.01 5.40
N ILE A 30 -13.82 -16.07 6.08
CA ILE A 30 -13.07 -17.32 6.20
C ILE A 30 -13.25 -18.11 4.89
N ILE A 31 -12.17 -18.31 4.15
CA ILE A 31 -12.19 -18.98 2.84
C ILE A 31 -11.74 -20.44 2.91
N GLN A 32 -11.00 -20.82 3.95
CA GLN A 32 -10.50 -22.18 4.15
C GLN A 32 -10.27 -22.45 5.63
N THR A 33 -10.54 -23.67 6.07
CA THR A 33 -10.20 -24.18 7.41
C THR A 33 -9.61 -25.58 7.31
N GLY A 34 -8.91 -26.01 8.35
CA GLY A 34 -8.42 -27.37 8.44
C GLY A 34 -7.73 -27.66 9.76
N SER A 35 -7.23 -28.89 9.89
CA SER A 35 -6.51 -29.35 11.07
C SER A 35 -5.28 -30.17 10.67
N LEU A 36 -4.24 -30.09 11.49
CA LEU A 36 -2.99 -30.83 11.35
C LEU A 36 -2.70 -31.55 12.66
N GLN A 37 -2.11 -32.74 12.59
CA GLN A 37 -1.65 -33.41 13.80
C GLN A 37 -0.66 -32.53 14.54
N LEU A 38 -0.85 -32.38 15.85
CA LEU A 38 0.03 -31.55 16.66
C LEU A 38 1.45 -32.15 16.72
N GLY A 39 2.45 -31.29 16.68
CA GLY A 39 3.86 -31.66 16.70
C GLY A 39 4.72 -30.41 16.86
N ILE A 40 5.98 -30.58 17.27
CA ILE A 40 6.85 -29.44 17.62
C ILE A 40 7.00 -28.47 16.44
N ASN A 41 7.24 -29.00 15.25
CA ASN A 41 7.36 -28.23 14.00
C ASN A 41 6.52 -28.92 12.92
N VAL A 42 5.36 -28.35 12.60
CA VAL A 42 4.45 -28.92 11.59
C VAL A 42 4.45 -28.01 10.38
N LYS A 43 5.01 -28.49 9.27
CA LYS A 43 5.00 -27.75 8.00
C LYS A 43 3.74 -28.08 7.21
N HIS A 44 3.07 -27.05 6.71
CA HIS A 44 1.92 -27.18 5.81
C HIS A 44 2.10 -26.32 4.56
N ASN A 45 1.70 -26.87 3.42
CA ASN A 45 1.79 -26.19 2.14
C ASN A 45 0.39 -25.83 1.66
N PHE A 46 0.20 -24.55 1.36
CA PHE A 46 -1.03 -24.00 0.82
C PHE A 46 -0.84 -23.64 -0.65
N LYS A 47 -1.87 -23.90 -1.47
CA LYS A 47 -1.92 -23.42 -2.86
C LYS A 47 -2.59 -22.05 -2.89
N ILE A 48 -1.90 -21.03 -3.40
CA ILE A 48 -2.46 -19.68 -3.51
C ILE A 48 -3.54 -19.65 -4.61
N THR A 49 -4.77 -19.33 -4.21
CA THR A 49 -5.94 -19.21 -5.10
C THR A 49 -6.29 -17.75 -5.39
N ALA A 50 -7.14 -17.50 -6.38
CA ALA A 50 -7.61 -16.13 -6.68
C ALA A 50 -8.39 -15.51 -5.50
N ASN A 51 -9.03 -16.34 -4.67
CA ASN A 51 -9.78 -15.88 -3.51
C ASN A 51 -8.92 -15.29 -2.39
N MET A 52 -7.61 -15.54 -2.44
CA MET A 52 -6.61 -15.01 -1.51
C MET A 52 -6.04 -13.65 -1.96
N VAL A 53 -6.43 -13.16 -3.15
CA VAL A 53 -6.05 -11.85 -3.67
C VAL A 53 -6.96 -10.77 -3.07
N PRO A 54 -6.43 -9.60 -2.66
CA PRO A 54 -5.02 -9.19 -2.79
C PRO A 54 -4.15 -9.53 -1.57
N SER A 55 -4.77 -9.92 -0.47
CA SER A 55 -4.06 -10.41 0.71
C SER A 55 -4.95 -11.36 1.49
N PHE A 56 -4.33 -12.17 2.34
CA PHE A 56 -5.03 -13.06 3.24
C PHE A 56 -4.28 -13.19 4.58
N ARG A 57 -4.96 -13.71 5.58
CA ARG A 57 -4.43 -14.00 6.90
C ARG A 57 -4.54 -15.49 7.15
N VAL A 58 -3.50 -16.08 7.72
CA VAL A 58 -3.56 -17.44 8.26
C VAL A 58 -3.51 -17.34 9.76
N ILE A 59 -4.51 -17.89 10.42
CA ILE A 59 -4.56 -18.01 11.87
C ILE A 59 -4.41 -19.49 12.21
N GLY A 60 -3.41 -19.82 13.01
CA GLY A 60 -3.24 -21.15 13.59
C GLY A 60 -3.58 -21.10 15.08
N TYR A 61 -4.28 -22.12 15.57
CA TYR A 61 -4.56 -22.23 17.00
C TYR A 61 -4.65 -23.69 17.45
N PHE A 62 -4.42 -23.92 18.74
CA PHE A 62 -4.64 -25.19 19.40
C PHE A 62 -5.18 -24.97 20.81
N HIS A 63 -5.71 -26.04 21.41
CA HIS A 63 -6.16 -26.02 22.80
C HIS A 63 -5.05 -26.57 23.69
N SER A 64 -4.68 -25.82 24.72
CA SER A 64 -3.80 -26.31 25.79
C SER A 64 -4.49 -27.41 26.60
N GLU A 65 -3.73 -28.12 27.44
CA GLU A 65 -4.26 -29.18 28.33
C GLU A 65 -5.36 -28.67 29.26
N ASN A 66 -5.30 -27.39 29.63
CA ASN A 66 -6.31 -26.73 30.47
C ASN A 66 -7.51 -26.17 29.67
N GLY A 67 -7.57 -26.42 28.35
CA GLY A 67 -8.64 -25.98 27.46
C GLY A 67 -8.52 -24.54 26.95
N PHE A 68 -7.50 -23.78 27.37
CA PHE A 68 -7.26 -22.43 26.83
C PHE A 68 -6.80 -22.48 25.38
N ILE A 69 -7.27 -21.53 24.58
CA ILE A 69 -6.87 -21.36 23.18
C ILE A 69 -5.52 -20.65 23.14
N ILE A 70 -4.57 -21.21 22.40
CA ILE A 70 -3.30 -20.57 22.05
C ILE A 70 -3.34 -20.35 20.54
N ALA A 71 -3.21 -19.10 20.09
CA ALA A 71 -3.30 -18.74 18.69
C ALA A 71 -2.14 -17.84 18.27
N ASP A 72 -1.81 -17.89 16.98
CA ASP A 72 -0.94 -16.94 16.31
C ASP A 72 -1.46 -16.69 14.88
N SER A 73 -1.07 -15.57 14.28
CA SER A 73 -1.51 -15.18 12.94
C SER A 73 -0.41 -14.56 12.11
N VAL A 74 -0.47 -14.80 10.81
CA VAL A 74 0.38 -14.15 9.82
C VAL A 74 -0.49 -13.54 8.72
N TRP A 75 -0.18 -12.31 8.33
CA TRP A 75 -0.73 -11.67 7.13
C TRP A 75 0.20 -11.90 5.95
N VAL A 76 -0.37 -12.20 4.79
CA VAL A 76 0.35 -12.48 3.55
C VAL A 76 -0.19 -11.58 2.45
N ASP A 77 0.68 -10.73 1.90
CA ASP A 77 0.39 -9.96 0.68
C ASP A 77 0.55 -10.88 -0.52
N VAL A 78 -0.42 -10.84 -1.43
CA VAL A 78 -0.40 -11.60 -2.68
C VAL A 78 -0.30 -10.61 -3.82
N ARG A 79 0.42 -10.98 -4.87
CA ARG A 79 0.47 -10.15 -6.08
C ARG A 79 -0.94 -9.86 -6.59
N ASP A 80 -1.24 -8.56 -6.73
CA ASP A 80 -2.47 -7.99 -7.28
C ASP A 80 -2.69 -8.46 -8.73
N LYS A 81 -3.37 -9.61 -8.89
CA LYS A 81 -3.66 -10.22 -10.20
C LYS A 81 -5.12 -10.64 -10.24
N CYS A 82 -5.81 -10.28 -11.32
CA CYS A 82 -7.17 -10.73 -11.57
C CYS A 82 -7.21 -12.25 -11.76
N GLU A 83 -8.32 -12.87 -11.35
CA GLU A 83 -8.58 -14.30 -11.59
C GLU A 83 -8.58 -14.62 -13.09
N MET A 84 -9.22 -13.74 -13.85
CA MET A 84 -9.32 -13.81 -15.30
C MET A 84 -8.63 -12.60 -15.92
N ASN A 85 -7.85 -12.85 -16.96
CA ASN A 85 -7.31 -11.80 -17.82
C ASN A 85 -8.29 -11.56 -18.97
N VAL A 86 -8.55 -10.29 -19.26
CA VAL A 86 -9.34 -9.87 -20.41
C VAL A 86 -8.43 -9.04 -21.29
N GLU A 87 -8.19 -9.50 -22.51
CA GLU A 87 -7.41 -8.76 -23.49
C GLU A 87 -8.34 -8.19 -24.56
N VAL A 88 -8.18 -6.88 -24.83
CA VAL A 88 -8.95 -6.20 -25.88
C VAL A 88 -7.98 -5.76 -26.95
N THR A 89 -8.13 -6.32 -28.14
CA THR A 89 -7.33 -5.98 -29.31
C THR A 89 -8.22 -5.36 -30.38
N VAL A 90 -7.58 -4.57 -31.23
CA VAL A 90 -8.22 -3.97 -32.40
C VAL A 90 -7.70 -4.73 -33.61
N GLU A 91 -8.59 -5.25 -34.45
CA GLU A 91 -8.14 -5.84 -35.72
C GLU A 91 -7.40 -4.79 -36.54
N ASN A 92 -6.18 -5.12 -36.96
CA ASN A 92 -5.24 -4.18 -37.53
C ASN A 92 -5.65 -3.79 -38.97
N LYS A 93 -6.59 -2.85 -39.09
CA LYS A 93 -7.14 -2.33 -40.36
C LYS A 93 -6.54 -0.95 -40.76
N GLY A 94 -5.36 -0.61 -40.25
CA GLY A 94 -4.68 0.67 -40.48
C GLY A 94 -5.14 1.78 -39.54
N GLN A 95 -4.84 3.05 -39.87
CA GLN A 95 -5.24 4.18 -39.03
C GLN A 95 -6.78 4.30 -38.94
N PRO A 96 -7.34 4.45 -37.72
CA PRO A 96 -8.78 4.62 -37.55
C PRO A 96 -9.26 5.89 -38.26
N ARG A 97 -10.37 5.78 -38.98
CA ARG A 97 -11.00 6.90 -39.70
C ARG A 97 -12.34 7.27 -39.06
N PRO A 98 -12.71 8.56 -39.01
CA PRO A 98 -14.03 8.97 -38.53
C PRO A 98 -15.15 8.26 -39.28
N ALA A 99 -16.21 7.89 -38.55
CA ALA A 99 -17.39 7.20 -39.06
C ALA A 99 -17.12 5.86 -39.80
N LYS A 100 -15.96 5.23 -39.56
CA LYS A 100 -15.70 3.86 -40.02
C LYS A 100 -15.86 2.88 -38.86
N SER A 101 -16.43 1.71 -39.17
CA SER A 101 -16.56 0.62 -38.21
C SER A 101 -15.18 0.13 -37.78
N LEU A 102 -15.04 -0.07 -36.48
CA LEU A 102 -13.88 -0.68 -35.85
C LEU A 102 -14.32 -2.00 -35.24
N GLU A 103 -13.51 -3.03 -35.42
CA GLU A 103 -13.77 -4.34 -34.86
C GLU A 103 -12.84 -4.57 -33.67
N LEU A 104 -13.46 -4.82 -32.51
CA LEU A 104 -12.76 -5.13 -31.26
C LEU A 104 -12.85 -6.63 -31.04
N GLN A 105 -11.70 -7.26 -30.84
CA GLN A 105 -11.61 -8.64 -30.44
C GLN A 105 -11.35 -8.69 -28.94
N LEU A 106 -12.17 -9.46 -28.23
CA LEU A 106 -12.01 -9.71 -26.80
C LEU A 106 -11.58 -11.14 -26.59
N ASP A 107 -10.40 -11.35 -26.01
CA ASP A 107 -9.96 -12.66 -25.56
C ASP A 107 -10.23 -12.83 -24.07
N LEU A 108 -11.04 -13.85 -23.74
CA LEU A 108 -11.36 -14.27 -22.37
C LEU A 108 -10.64 -15.57 -21.99
N HIS A 109 -9.70 -16.04 -22.82
CA HIS A 109 -8.93 -17.27 -22.64
C HIS A 109 -9.81 -18.49 -22.34
N GLY A 110 -10.92 -18.63 -23.07
CA GLY A 110 -11.86 -19.74 -22.92
C GLY A 110 -12.78 -19.66 -21.69
N GLN A 111 -12.75 -18.57 -20.93
CA GLN A 111 -13.66 -18.34 -19.80
C GLN A 111 -14.91 -17.57 -20.25
N SER A 112 -16.01 -17.75 -19.51
CA SER A 112 -17.26 -17.03 -19.75
C SER A 112 -17.41 -15.90 -18.74
N ALA A 113 -17.51 -14.65 -19.23
CA ALA A 113 -17.66 -13.47 -18.38
C ALA A 113 -18.51 -12.39 -19.03
N LYS A 114 -19.05 -11.49 -18.19
CA LYS A 114 -19.69 -10.26 -18.65
C LYS A 114 -18.63 -9.16 -18.76
N VAL A 115 -18.48 -8.58 -19.94
CA VAL A 115 -17.53 -7.50 -20.18
C VAL A 115 -18.28 -6.18 -20.34
N ALA A 116 -17.84 -5.17 -19.59
CA ALA A 116 -18.31 -3.79 -19.77
C ALA A 116 -17.24 -2.99 -20.51
N LEU A 117 -17.62 -2.37 -21.62
CA LEU A 117 -16.74 -1.53 -22.43
C LEU A 117 -17.07 -0.05 -22.21
N LEU A 118 -16.03 0.76 -22.05
CA LEU A 118 -16.14 2.21 -21.92
C LEU A 118 -15.16 2.86 -22.89
N ALA A 119 -15.69 3.68 -23.81
CA ALA A 119 -14.88 4.51 -24.68
C ALA A 119 -14.75 5.92 -24.09
N VAL A 120 -13.52 6.40 -23.93
CA VAL A 120 -13.23 7.74 -23.38
C VAL A 120 -12.27 8.46 -24.32
N ASP A 121 -12.50 9.75 -24.53
CA ASP A 121 -11.59 10.60 -25.28
C ASP A 121 -10.22 10.71 -24.56
N LYS A 122 -9.13 10.62 -25.33
CA LYS A 122 -7.76 10.61 -24.81
C LYS A 122 -7.40 11.90 -24.05
N ALA A 123 -7.91 13.06 -24.46
CA ALA A 123 -7.65 14.32 -23.77
C ALA A 123 -8.27 14.29 -22.36
N PHE A 124 -9.50 13.81 -22.23
CA PHE A 124 -10.15 13.61 -20.94
C PHE A 124 -9.49 12.52 -20.11
N TYR A 125 -9.16 11.38 -20.72
CA TYR A 125 -8.41 10.31 -20.05
C TYR A 125 -6.97 10.75 -19.69
N GLY A 126 -6.42 11.80 -20.31
CA GLY A 126 -5.11 12.36 -20.01
C GLY A 126 -5.10 13.30 -18.80
N LEU A 127 -6.25 13.88 -18.43
CA LEU A 127 -6.36 14.75 -17.25
C LEU A 127 -5.98 13.96 -16.00
N LYS A 128 -5.12 14.49 -15.13
CA LYS A 128 -4.75 13.88 -13.85
C LYS A 128 -5.87 14.04 -12.81
N ALA A 129 -7.05 13.54 -13.15
CA ALA A 129 -8.17 13.51 -12.23
C ALA A 129 -8.14 12.20 -11.43
N ASP A 130 -8.39 12.29 -10.12
CA ASP A 130 -8.35 11.16 -9.18
C ASP A 130 -9.55 10.19 -9.34
N ASN A 131 -10.45 10.47 -10.28
CA ASN A 131 -11.68 9.73 -10.54
C ASN A 131 -11.56 8.63 -11.61
N LYS A 132 -10.35 8.27 -12.05
CA LYS A 132 -10.15 7.19 -13.03
C LYS A 132 -10.12 5.83 -12.35
N LEU A 133 -11.02 4.94 -12.76
CA LEU A 133 -10.97 3.53 -12.35
C LEU A 133 -9.68 2.88 -12.81
N THR A 134 -8.85 2.46 -11.86
CA THR A 134 -7.61 1.72 -12.12
C THR A 134 -7.62 0.39 -11.38
N ALA A 135 -6.86 -0.59 -11.86
CA ALA A 135 -6.69 -1.87 -11.15
C ALA A 135 -6.24 -1.64 -9.69
N LYS A 136 -5.32 -0.69 -9.47
CA LYS A 136 -4.86 -0.30 -8.13
C LYS A 136 -5.99 0.19 -7.22
N GLN A 137 -6.94 0.98 -7.73
CA GLN A 137 -8.09 1.41 -6.94
C GLN A 137 -8.99 0.22 -6.59
N VAL A 138 -9.25 -0.69 -7.54
CA VAL A 138 -10.04 -1.91 -7.29
C VAL A 138 -9.40 -2.76 -6.20
N PHE A 139 -8.10 -3.06 -6.31
CA PHE A 139 -7.40 -3.84 -5.28
C PHE A 139 -7.34 -3.09 -3.94
N SER A 140 -7.18 -1.77 -3.94
CA SER A 140 -7.26 -0.97 -2.71
C SER A 140 -8.63 -1.07 -2.03
N SER A 141 -9.71 -1.03 -2.81
CA SER A 141 -11.08 -1.25 -2.29
C SER A 141 -11.29 -2.69 -1.84
N MET A 142 -10.68 -3.69 -2.48
CA MET A 142 -10.70 -5.07 -2.00
C MET A 142 -9.97 -5.22 -0.66
N LYS A 143 -8.81 -4.55 -0.50
CA LYS A 143 -8.03 -4.54 0.77
C LYS A 143 -8.83 -3.95 1.92
N SER A 144 -9.65 -2.91 1.68
CA SER A 144 -10.46 -2.29 2.75
C SER A 144 -11.55 -3.20 3.33
N TYR A 145 -11.85 -4.35 2.71
CA TYR A 145 -12.74 -5.34 3.32
C TYR A 145 -12.06 -6.20 4.39
N ASP A 146 -10.72 -6.27 4.41
CA ASP A 146 -10.00 -6.90 5.53
C ASP A 146 -10.25 -6.08 6.81
N GLN A 147 -10.86 -6.73 7.80
CA GLN A 147 -11.18 -6.12 9.09
C GLN A 147 -10.02 -6.20 10.08
N GLY A 148 -8.93 -6.87 9.73
CA GLY A 148 -7.77 -6.99 10.59
C GLY A 148 -6.97 -5.69 10.71
N CYS A 149 -6.37 -5.48 11.88
CA CYS A 149 -5.70 -4.22 12.24
C CYS A 149 -4.17 -4.31 12.21
N THR A 150 -3.62 -5.49 12.44
CA THR A 150 -2.18 -5.71 12.53
C THR A 150 -1.75 -6.76 11.50
N TYR A 151 -0.48 -6.77 11.09
CA TYR A 151 0.01 -7.72 10.09
C TYR A 151 0.58 -9.00 10.70
N ASN A 152 0.80 -9.01 12.01
CA ASN A 152 1.45 -10.08 12.74
C ASN A 152 0.55 -10.58 13.88
N GLY A 153 1.04 -11.56 14.63
CA GLY A 153 0.42 -12.01 15.88
C GLY A 153 0.22 -10.90 16.91
N GLY A 154 -0.47 -11.27 17.98
CA GLY A 154 -0.83 -10.41 19.09
C GLY A 154 -0.08 -10.79 20.37
N ILE A 155 -0.20 -9.95 21.39
CA ILE A 155 0.43 -10.17 22.71
C ILE A 155 -0.20 -11.37 23.43
N ASN A 156 -1.46 -11.68 23.11
CA ASN A 156 -2.21 -12.81 23.64
C ASN A 156 -3.22 -13.32 22.60
N THR A 157 -3.82 -14.48 22.86
CA THR A 157 -4.79 -15.13 21.95
C THR A 157 -5.97 -14.23 21.59
N SER A 158 -6.47 -13.46 22.55
CA SER A 158 -7.57 -12.52 22.34
C SER A 158 -7.21 -11.44 21.33
N SER A 159 -6.03 -10.81 21.49
CA SER A 159 -5.45 -9.83 20.56
C SER A 159 -5.20 -10.45 19.18
N VAL A 160 -4.65 -11.66 19.08
CA VAL A 160 -4.46 -12.36 17.79
C VAL A 160 -5.77 -12.49 17.02
N LEU A 161 -6.81 -13.02 17.67
CA LEU A 161 -8.09 -13.27 17.01
C LEU A 161 -8.81 -11.97 16.67
N MET A 162 -8.86 -11.01 17.61
CA MET A 162 -9.55 -9.74 17.42
C MET A 162 -8.87 -8.83 16.39
N GLU A 163 -7.53 -8.77 16.39
CA GLU A 163 -6.76 -7.99 15.42
C GLU A 163 -6.68 -8.66 14.05
N ALA A 164 -6.96 -9.96 13.93
CA ALA A 164 -7.21 -10.62 12.66
C ALA A 164 -8.63 -10.34 12.09
N GLY A 165 -9.47 -9.62 12.83
CA GLY A 165 -10.84 -9.28 12.43
C GLY A 165 -11.88 -10.34 12.81
N LEU A 166 -11.59 -11.23 13.75
CA LEU A 166 -12.51 -12.25 14.23
C LEU A 166 -13.18 -11.85 15.55
N ALA A 167 -14.34 -12.46 15.80
CA ALA A 167 -14.94 -12.55 17.12
C ALA A 167 -14.93 -14.03 17.54
N PHE A 168 -14.78 -14.30 18.84
CA PHE A 168 -14.77 -15.67 19.34
C PHE A 168 -15.48 -15.78 20.69
N SER A 169 -16.02 -16.97 20.93
CA SER A 169 -16.59 -17.37 22.22
C SER A 169 -16.06 -18.74 22.59
N SER A 170 -15.56 -18.86 23.81
CA SER A 170 -15.04 -20.09 24.40
C SER A 170 -15.55 -20.22 25.83
N ARG A 171 -15.29 -21.37 26.48
CA ARG A 171 -15.69 -21.57 27.88
C ARG A 171 -15.04 -20.58 28.85
N SER A 172 -13.84 -20.09 28.52
CA SER A 172 -13.04 -19.21 29.38
C SER A 172 -13.19 -17.73 29.03
N GLU A 173 -13.46 -17.40 27.77
CA GLU A 173 -13.42 -16.02 27.28
C GLU A 173 -14.33 -15.84 26.06
N GLN A 174 -14.97 -14.67 25.98
CA GLN A 174 -15.72 -14.22 24.81
C GLN A 174 -15.32 -12.79 24.47
N GLN A 175 -14.95 -12.55 23.22
CA GLN A 175 -14.46 -11.25 22.75
C GLN A 175 -15.01 -10.95 21.37
N TRP A 176 -15.43 -9.71 21.18
CA TRP A 176 -15.92 -9.18 19.91
C TRP A 176 -15.69 -7.68 19.86
N ARG A 177 -15.50 -7.15 18.64
CA ARG A 177 -15.26 -5.72 18.46
C ARG A 177 -16.58 -4.95 18.56
N ARG A 178 -16.52 -3.78 19.20
CA ARG A 178 -17.66 -2.85 19.25
C ARG A 178 -17.73 -1.98 18.00
N ASN A 179 -16.58 -1.67 17.41
CA ASN A 179 -16.44 -0.83 16.23
C ASN A 179 -15.55 -1.53 15.19
N PHE A 180 -15.79 -1.26 13.91
CA PHE A 180 -14.97 -1.74 12.79
C PHE A 180 -13.62 -1.02 12.68
N GLU A 181 -13.48 0.15 13.29
CA GLU A 181 -12.25 0.93 13.27
C GLU A 181 -11.15 0.28 14.11
N CYS A 182 -9.95 0.19 13.53
CA CYS A 182 -8.75 -0.20 14.26
C CYS A 182 -8.32 0.97 15.14
N THR A 183 -8.32 0.75 16.46
CA THR A 183 -7.71 1.71 17.39
C THR A 183 -6.24 1.82 17.02
N THR A 184 -5.84 2.98 16.51
CA THR A 184 -4.44 3.28 16.21
C THR A 184 -3.69 3.30 17.53
N THR A 185 -3.18 2.15 17.99
CA THR A 185 -1.98 2.17 18.81
C THR A 185 -0.97 2.92 17.95
N SER A 186 -0.55 4.08 18.43
CA SER A 186 0.24 5.04 17.67
C SER A 186 1.58 4.40 17.30
N VAL A 187 1.63 3.61 16.23
CA VAL A 187 2.83 3.48 15.45
C VAL A 187 3.02 4.87 14.92
N ARG A 188 3.96 5.59 15.54
CA ARG A 188 4.34 6.95 15.18
C ARG A 188 4.87 6.87 13.75
N GLY A 189 3.97 6.94 12.78
CA GLY A 189 4.32 7.11 11.39
C GLY A 189 5.24 8.32 11.34
N LYS A 190 6.43 8.14 10.76
CA LYS A 190 7.31 9.26 10.48
C LYS A 190 6.48 10.21 9.64
N ARG A 191 6.04 11.34 10.21
CA ARG A 191 5.18 12.30 9.51
C ARG A 191 5.88 12.63 8.21
N SER A 192 5.20 12.45 7.09
CA SER A 192 5.68 12.95 5.80
C SER A 192 6.05 14.42 6.00
N VAL A 193 7.26 14.79 5.62
CA VAL A 193 7.70 16.18 5.74
C VAL A 193 6.79 17.02 4.84
N ASP A 194 6.01 17.93 5.43
CA ASP A 194 5.30 18.94 4.67
C ASP A 194 6.32 19.96 4.15
N ILE A 195 6.68 19.79 2.87
CA ILE A 195 7.65 20.67 2.19
C ILE A 195 7.22 22.13 2.26
N GLN A 196 5.91 22.43 2.16
CA GLN A 196 5.44 23.81 2.18
C GLN A 196 5.69 24.43 3.55
N GLN A 197 5.42 23.69 4.62
CA GLN A 197 5.66 24.15 5.98
C GLN A 197 7.16 24.32 6.29
N GLU A 198 8.02 23.43 5.80
CA GLU A 198 9.48 23.58 5.92
C GLU A 198 10.01 24.79 5.12
N MET A 199 9.48 25.02 3.92
CA MET A 199 9.82 26.20 3.10
C MET A 199 9.41 27.51 3.78
N LEU A 200 8.22 27.55 4.39
CA LEU A 200 7.76 28.68 5.20
C LEU A 200 8.67 28.90 6.42
N THR A 201 9.09 27.81 7.08
CA THR A 201 10.01 27.88 8.22
C THR A 201 11.39 28.39 7.79
N LEU A 202 11.85 28.04 6.59
CA LEU A 202 13.11 28.53 6.04
C LEU A 202 13.03 30.02 5.67
N LYS A 203 11.91 30.46 5.10
CA LYS A 203 11.62 31.88 4.84
C LYS A 203 11.62 32.70 6.13
N ALA A 204 10.98 32.17 7.18
CA ALA A 204 10.84 32.86 8.47
C ALA A 204 12.17 33.09 9.22
N LYS A 205 13.30 32.50 8.77
CA LYS A 205 14.63 32.77 9.34
C LYS A 205 15.19 34.14 8.98
N TYR A 206 14.58 34.83 8.02
CA TYR A 206 15.02 36.14 7.57
C TYR A 206 14.04 37.19 8.06
N GLU A 207 14.54 38.23 8.74
CA GLU A 207 13.72 39.35 9.23
C GLU A 207 13.42 40.36 8.11
N ASP A 208 14.38 40.55 7.20
CA ASP A 208 14.28 41.49 6.07
C ASP A 208 13.29 40.99 4.99
N PRO A 209 12.24 41.78 4.65
CA PRO A 209 11.30 41.45 3.59
C PRO A 209 11.94 41.14 2.24
N ASP A 210 13.02 41.84 1.88
CA ASP A 210 13.71 41.64 0.60
C ASP A 210 14.44 40.29 0.57
N LEU A 211 15.04 39.89 1.71
CA LEU A 211 15.69 38.58 1.84
C LEU A 211 14.65 37.44 1.90
N GLN A 212 13.50 37.68 2.53
CA GLN A 212 12.37 36.75 2.49
C GLN A 212 11.85 36.54 1.06
N GLU A 213 11.77 37.61 0.26
CA GLU A 213 11.41 37.53 -1.17
C GLU A 213 12.46 36.72 -1.96
N CYS A 214 13.75 36.99 -1.75
CA CYS A 214 14.85 36.24 -2.38
C CYS A 214 14.79 34.75 -2.03
N CYS A 215 14.50 34.40 -0.78
CA CYS A 215 14.33 33.00 -0.36
C CYS A 215 13.08 32.37 -0.99
N THR A 216 11.97 33.10 -1.07
CA THR A 216 10.73 32.62 -1.69
C THR A 216 10.93 32.33 -3.18
N ASN A 217 11.60 33.23 -3.91
CA ASN A 217 11.93 33.06 -5.32
C ASN A 217 12.84 31.84 -5.58
N ALA A 218 13.64 31.44 -4.60
CA ALA A 218 14.48 30.26 -4.69
C ALA A 218 13.66 28.95 -4.75
N PHE A 219 12.46 28.93 -4.15
CA PHE A 219 11.58 27.78 -4.12
C PHE A 219 10.88 27.49 -5.45
N SER A 220 10.81 28.46 -6.36
CA SER A 220 10.15 28.28 -7.66
C SER A 220 10.75 27.12 -8.46
N PHE A 221 9.87 26.28 -9.02
CA PHE A 221 10.27 25.20 -9.91
C PHE A 221 10.48 25.77 -11.31
N ILE A 222 11.65 25.52 -11.90
CA ILE A 222 11.91 25.86 -13.30
C ILE A 222 11.79 24.59 -14.15
N PRO A 223 11.05 24.61 -15.28
CA PRO A 223 10.96 23.46 -16.18
C PRO A 223 12.32 23.01 -16.76
N MET A 224 13.30 23.92 -16.83
CA MET A 224 14.66 23.64 -17.29
C MET A 224 15.55 23.23 -16.12
N ARG A 225 16.37 22.18 -16.27
CA ARG A 225 17.34 21.77 -15.23
C ARG A 225 18.48 22.77 -15.15
N ARG A 226 18.46 23.65 -14.15
CA ARG A 226 19.60 24.50 -13.77
C ARG A 226 19.92 24.31 -12.31
N THR A 227 21.21 24.41 -11.98
CA THR A 227 21.67 24.28 -10.59
C THR A 227 21.32 25.53 -9.79
N CYS A 228 21.33 25.42 -8.45
CA CYS A 228 21.14 26.56 -7.57
C CYS A 228 22.19 27.66 -7.80
N GLU A 229 23.43 27.29 -8.13
CA GLU A 229 24.53 28.19 -8.48
C GLU A 229 24.19 29.02 -9.73
N GLU A 230 23.78 28.37 -10.82
CA GLU A 230 23.42 29.04 -12.07
C GLU A 230 22.25 29.99 -11.91
N ARG A 231 21.29 29.63 -11.05
CA ARG A 231 20.13 30.46 -10.71
C ARG A 231 20.54 31.66 -9.85
N ALA A 232 21.44 31.45 -8.88
CA ALA A 232 21.95 32.52 -8.01
C ALA A 232 22.74 33.57 -8.80
N ILE A 233 23.56 33.17 -9.78
CA ILE A 233 24.27 34.09 -10.68
C ILE A 233 23.29 35.06 -11.36
N ARG A 234 22.16 34.55 -11.86
CA ARG A 234 21.13 35.38 -12.50
C ARG A 234 20.45 36.36 -11.54
N VAL A 235 20.23 35.94 -10.29
CA VAL A 235 19.71 36.84 -9.25
C VAL A 235 20.70 37.99 -9.01
N GLY A 236 22.00 37.70 -9.01
CA GLY A 236 23.06 38.71 -8.89
C GLY A 236 23.02 39.74 -10.01
N LEU A 237 22.75 39.31 -11.25
CA LEU A 237 22.62 40.21 -12.41
C LEU A 237 21.40 41.14 -12.32
N VAL A 238 20.33 40.72 -11.65
CA VAL A 238 19.06 41.47 -11.58
C VAL A 238 18.96 42.35 -10.34
N LYS A 239 19.22 41.79 -9.15
CA LYS A 239 19.04 42.49 -7.86
C LYS A 239 20.29 43.23 -7.39
N GLN A 240 21.47 42.98 -8.00
CA GLN A 240 22.77 43.59 -7.64
C GLN A 240 23.11 43.58 -6.13
N ASN A 241 22.56 42.62 -5.39
CA ASN A 241 22.72 42.50 -3.94
C ASN A 241 23.29 41.13 -3.61
N GLN A 242 24.53 41.11 -3.12
CA GLN A 242 25.23 39.86 -2.81
C GLN A 242 24.54 39.06 -1.69
N THR A 243 23.98 39.74 -0.69
CA THR A 243 23.24 39.09 0.41
C THR A 243 22.01 38.35 -0.12
N CYS A 244 21.28 38.93 -1.08
CA CYS A 244 20.14 38.27 -1.73
C CYS A 244 20.59 37.04 -2.53
N VAL A 245 21.74 37.10 -3.22
CA VAL A 245 22.31 35.98 -3.98
C VAL A 245 22.64 34.81 -3.04
N ASP A 246 23.27 35.09 -1.91
CA ASP A 246 23.67 34.08 -0.93
C ASP A 246 22.44 33.44 -0.26
N VAL A 247 21.45 34.26 0.12
CA VAL A 247 20.16 33.79 0.66
C VAL A 247 19.41 32.94 -0.35
N PHE A 248 19.35 33.37 -1.61
CA PHE A 248 18.71 32.63 -2.69
C PHE A 248 19.37 31.27 -2.88
N GLN A 249 20.71 31.21 -2.96
CA GLN A 249 21.44 29.97 -3.16
C GLN A 249 21.20 28.99 -2.00
N LYS A 250 21.22 29.50 -0.76
CA LYS A 250 20.96 28.71 0.45
C LYS A 250 19.55 28.14 0.46
N CYS A 251 18.54 28.97 0.20
CA CYS A 251 17.15 28.54 0.15
C CYS A 251 16.88 27.55 -0.99
N CYS A 252 17.55 27.72 -2.14
CA CYS A 252 17.46 26.81 -3.26
C CYS A 252 17.99 25.41 -2.92
N LYS A 253 19.19 25.31 -2.32
CA LYS A 253 19.80 24.03 -1.95
C LYS A 253 18.97 23.27 -0.93
N GLU A 254 18.45 23.99 0.07
CA GLU A 254 17.62 23.37 1.10
C GLU A 254 16.27 22.87 0.53
N ALA A 255 15.67 23.63 -0.38
CA ALA A 255 14.48 23.20 -1.11
C ALA A 255 14.73 21.95 -1.97
N GLU A 256 15.88 21.87 -2.65
CA GLU A 256 16.28 20.65 -3.38
C GLU A 256 16.48 19.46 -2.45
N ARG A 257 17.13 19.65 -1.30
CA ARG A 257 17.31 18.61 -0.28
C ARG A 257 15.97 18.10 0.26
N LEU A 258 15.03 19.00 0.57
CA LEU A 258 13.68 18.64 1.02
C LEU A 258 12.91 17.86 -0.04
N ARG A 259 13.01 18.27 -1.31
CA ARG A 259 12.41 17.54 -2.45
C ARG A 259 13.02 16.16 -2.66
N GLN A 260 14.34 16.03 -2.55
CA GLN A 260 15.02 14.74 -2.62
C GLN A 260 14.61 13.83 -1.48
N LYS A 261 14.51 14.36 -0.26
CA LYS A 261 14.03 13.64 0.91
C LYS A 261 12.57 13.17 0.73
N GLN A 262 11.67 14.03 0.25
CA GLN A 262 10.30 13.63 -0.04
C GLN A 262 10.23 12.59 -1.17
N LYS A 263 11.08 12.70 -2.20
CA LYS A 263 11.17 11.69 -3.26
C LYS A 263 11.67 10.36 -2.68
N GLN A 264 12.66 10.37 -1.80
CA GLN A 264 13.16 9.16 -1.12
C GLN A 264 12.11 8.57 -0.17
N GLU A 265 11.39 9.39 0.59
CA GLU A 265 10.30 8.95 1.47
C GLU A 265 9.09 8.45 0.68
N GLY A 266 8.77 9.06 -0.46
CA GLY A 266 7.77 8.58 -1.42
C GLY A 266 8.17 7.25 -2.04
N VAL A 267 9.43 7.12 -2.48
CA VAL A 267 9.99 5.85 -2.96
C VAL A 267 10.05 4.82 -1.83
N GLN A 268 10.34 5.18 -0.58
CA GLN A 268 10.37 4.24 0.55
C GLN A 268 8.97 3.81 1.01
N SER A 269 7.99 4.71 0.92
CA SER A 269 6.56 4.38 1.04
C SER A 269 6.07 3.52 -0.12
N GLU A 270 6.63 3.71 -1.31
CA GLU A 270 6.45 2.81 -2.46
C GLU A 270 7.23 1.51 -2.32
N LEU A 271 8.39 1.45 -1.64
CA LEU A 271 9.19 0.24 -1.38
C LEU A 271 8.61 -0.60 -0.24
N GLY A 272 7.80 -0.01 0.65
CA GLY A 272 6.81 -0.76 1.44
C GLY A 272 5.70 -1.40 0.56
N ARG A 273 5.63 -1.02 -0.71
CA ARG A 273 4.79 -1.60 -1.79
C ARG A 273 5.61 -2.18 -2.96
N THR A 274 6.94 -2.19 -2.89
CA THR A 274 7.88 -2.72 -3.90
C THR A 274 9.11 -3.29 -3.18
N ALA A 275 8.87 -4.22 -2.28
CA ALA A 275 9.85 -5.26 -1.95
C ALA A 275 9.32 -6.60 -2.47
N THR A 276 9.03 -6.66 -3.77
CA THR A 276 9.21 -7.79 -4.71
C THR A 276 9.03 -7.28 -6.12
#